data_AF-A0AA41Y1L0-F1
#
_entry.id   AF-A0AA41Y1L0-F1
#
_cell.length_a   1.000
_cell.length_b   1.000
_cell.length_c   1.000
_cell.angle_alpha   90.00
_cell.angle_beta   90.00
_cell.angle_gamma   90.00
#
_symmetry.space_group_name_H-M   'P 1'
#
loop_
_entity.id
_entity.type
_entity.pdbx_description
1 polymer ?
#
loop_
_entity_poly.entity_id
_entity_poly.type
_entity_poly.pdbx_seq_one_letter_code
_entity_poly.pdbx_strand_id
1 'polypeptide(L)'
;MLMGTLKETLVFKQDDNVGSHRYEIYKNDSKGGYFAVIYMQKNVIADGSFFITWVIENSHHDLRSHYIPNARMECESHWKDNYLAVKLL
;
A
#
# COMPACT_ATOMS: atom_id res chain seq x y z
N MET A 1 1.50 14.03 -13.92
CA MET A 1 0.81 12.91 -13.25
C MET A 1 1.35 11.62 -13.83
N LEU A 2 1.81 10.68 -13.01
CA LEU A 2 2.16 9.35 -13.49
C LEU A 2 0.84 8.66 -13.89
N MET A 3 0.62 8.57 -15.20
CA MET A 3 -0.52 7.86 -15.77
C MET A 3 -0.23 6.37 -15.65
N GLY A 4 -1.04 5.68 -14.87
CA GLY A 4 -0.95 4.24 -14.71
C GLY A 4 -2.34 3.62 -14.62
N THR A 5 -2.46 2.41 -15.17
CA THR A 5 -3.70 1.65 -15.10
C THR A 5 -3.68 0.77 -13.85
N LEU A 6 -4.65 0.96 -12.94
CA LEU A 6 -4.81 0.10 -11.76
C LEU A 6 -5.01 -1.35 -12.19
N LYS A 7 -4.20 -2.27 -11.64
CA LYS A 7 -4.31 -3.70 -11.91
C LYS A 7 -4.79 -4.51 -10.73
N GLU A 8 -4.36 -4.13 -9.53
CA GLU A 8 -4.70 -4.90 -8.33
C GLU A 8 -4.69 -4.01 -7.08
N THR A 9 -5.54 -4.34 -6.12
CA THR A 9 -5.56 -3.73 -4.80
C THR A 9 -5.37 -4.81 -3.75
N LEU A 10 -4.39 -4.64 -2.88
CA LEU A 10 -4.09 -5.53 -1.77
C LEU A 10 -4.37 -4.81 -0.46
N VAL A 11 -4.86 -5.53 0.54
CA VAL A 11 -5.06 -5.01 1.90
C VAL A 11 -4.40 -5.95 2.88
N PHE A 12 -3.45 -5.42 3.65
CA PHE A 12 -2.75 -6.14 4.71
C PHE A 12 -3.16 -5.57 6.07
N LYS A 13 -3.43 -6.47 7.02
CA LYS A 13 -3.83 -6.12 8.39
C LYS A 13 -2.74 -6.56 9.35
N GLN A 14 -2.40 -5.72 10.33
CA GLN A 14 -1.67 -6.18 11.51
C GLN A 14 -2.63 -6.88 12.48
N ASP A 15 -2.17 -7.96 13.10
CA ASP A 15 -2.96 -8.79 14.03
C ASP A 15 -3.48 -8.03 15.26
N ASP A 16 -2.78 -6.96 15.67
CA ASP A 16 -3.06 -6.21 16.92
C ASP A 16 -3.92 -4.95 16.71
N ASN A 17 -4.69 -4.83 15.62
CA ASN A 17 -5.53 -3.66 15.30
C ASN A 17 -4.78 -2.31 15.18
N VAL A 18 -3.44 -2.33 15.10
CA VAL A 18 -2.59 -1.12 15.07
C VAL A 18 -2.68 -0.37 13.73
N GLY A 19 -3.12 -1.04 12.66
CA GLY A 19 -3.46 -0.39 11.40
C GLY A 19 -3.59 -1.37 10.24
N SER A 20 -4.31 -0.96 9.19
CA SER A 20 -4.32 -1.66 7.90
C SER A 20 -3.53 -0.85 6.87
N HIS A 21 -2.86 -1.55 5.96
CA HIS A 21 -2.21 -0.93 4.81
C HIS A 21 -2.90 -1.42 3.53
N ARG A 22 -3.09 -0.51 2.58
CA ARG A 22 -3.64 -0.80 1.26
C ARG A 22 -2.59 -0.47 0.20
N TYR A 23 -2.34 -1.41 -0.69
CA TYR A 23 -1.43 -1.25 -1.82
C TYR A 23 -2.25 -1.30 -3.10
N GLU A 24 -2.24 -0.22 -3.87
CA GLU A 24 -2.82 -0.17 -5.21
C GLU A 24 -1.69 -0.28 -6.23
N ILE A 25 -1.66 -1.39 -6.97
CA ILE A 25 -0.62 -1.67 -7.96
C ILE A 25 -1.07 -1.18 -9.33
N TYR A 26 -0.31 -0.26 -9.89
CA TYR A 26 -0.54 0.35 -11.20
C TYR A 26 0.50 -0.14 -12.20
N LYS A 27 0.06 -0.44 -13.42
CA LYS A 27 0.97 -0.60 -14.56
C LYS A 27 1.34 0.79 -15.07
N ASN A 28 2.63 1.08 -15.21
CA ASN A 28 3.07 2.34 -15.82
C ASN A 28 2.90 2.25 -17.34
N ASP A 29 2.00 3.06 -17.90
CA ASP A 29 1.66 3.01 -19.32
C ASP A 29 2.72 3.67 -20.21
N SER A 30 3.65 4.44 -19.62
CA SER A 30 4.68 5.19 -20.33
C SER A 30 6.08 4.57 -20.26
N LYS A 31 6.45 3.94 -19.14
CA LYS A 31 7.79 3.39 -18.89
C LYS A 31 7.86 1.86 -18.91
N GLY A 32 6.70 1.18 -18.96
CA GLY A 32 6.64 -0.25 -18.64
C GLY A 32 6.85 -0.50 -17.15
N GLY A 33 6.61 -1.73 -16.71
CA GLY A 33 6.71 -2.11 -15.29
C GLY A 33 5.51 -1.67 -14.44
N TYR A 34 5.66 -1.81 -13.12
CA TYR A 34 4.62 -1.51 -12.14
C TYR A 34 5.12 -0.57 -11.05
N PHE A 35 4.20 0.14 -10.42
CA PHE A 35 4.43 0.88 -9.18
C PHE A 35 3.23 0.68 -8.25
N ALA A 36 3.43 0.84 -6.95
CA ALA A 36 2.37 0.81 -5.97
C ALA A 36 2.14 2.20 -5.36
N VAL A 37 0.86 2.53 -5.14
CA VAL A 37 0.46 3.57 -4.19
C VAL A 37 0.11 2.88 -2.88
N ILE A 38 0.75 3.31 -1.80
CA ILE A 38 0.61 2.73 -0.47
C ILE A 38 -0.22 3.69 0.38
N TYR A 39 -1.25 3.17 1.01
CA TYR A 39 -2.12 3.88 1.94
C TYR A 39 -2.06 3.22 3.30
N MET A 40 -2.18 4.04 4.34
CA MET A 40 -2.38 3.59 5.71
C MET A 40 -3.77 4.03 6.19
N GLN A 41 -4.44 3.14 6.90
CA GLN A 41 -5.71 3.45 7.55
C GLN A 41 -5.44 4.32 8.79
N LYS A 42 -6.09 5.49 8.88
CA LYS A 42 -6.01 6.38 10.05
C LYS A 42 -7.38 6.68 10.62
N ASN A 43 -7.43 6.74 11.93
CA ASN A 43 -8.56 7.25 12.68
C ASN A 43 -8.43 8.78 12.76
N VAL A 44 -9.46 9.49 12.32
CA VAL A 44 -9.50 10.95 12.30
C VAL A 44 -10.69 11.41 13.13
N ILE A 45 -10.46 12.37 14.01
CA ILE A 45 -11.49 13.05 14.78
C ILE A 45 -11.62 14.47 14.22
N ALA A 46 -12.80 14.80 13.71
CA ALA A 46 -13.12 16.13 13.20
C ALA A 46 -14.54 16.51 13.62
N ASP A 47 -14.71 17.71 14.18
CA ASP A 47 -16.01 18.26 14.60
C ASP A 47 -16.84 17.32 15.49
N GLY A 48 -16.19 16.69 16.47
CA GLY A 48 -16.82 15.75 17.40
C GLY A 48 -17.20 14.40 16.78
N SER A 49 -16.90 14.19 15.50
CA SER A 49 -17.17 12.96 14.77
C SER A 49 -15.91 12.14 14.56
N PHE A 50 -16.05 10.81 14.62
CA PHE A 50 -14.97 9.85 14.41
C PHE A 50 -15.14 9.17 13.05
N PHE A 51 -14.10 9.21 12.22
CA PHE A 51 -14.09 8.56 10.93
C PHE A 51 -12.79 7.80 10.71
N ILE A 52 -12.87 6.73 9.92
CA ILE A 52 -11.71 5.96 9.50
C ILE A 52 -11.47 6.24 8.02
N THR A 53 -10.27 6.66 7.67
CA THR A 53 -9.92 7.04 6.29
C THR A 53 -8.59 6.44 5.85
N TRP A 54 -8.39 6.34 4.54
CA TRP A 54 -7.13 5.94 3.92
C TRP A 54 -6.31 7.17 3.58
N VAL A 55 -5.12 7.26 4.13
CA VAL A 55 -4.18 8.35 3.85
C VAL A 55 -3.04 7.79 3.01
N ILE A 56 -2.67 8.50 1.93
CA ILE A 56 -1.51 8.14 1.11
C ILE A 56 -0.26 8.26 1.98
N GLU A 57 0.46 7.15 2.12
CA GLU A 57 1.75 7.07 2.79
C GLU A 57 2.89 7.16 1.78
N ASN A 58 2.76 6.45 0.66
CA ASN A 58 3.69 6.54 -0.46
C ASN A 58 2.90 6.62 -1.78
N SER A 59 3.09 7.70 -2.52
CA SER A 59 2.40 7.92 -3.80
C SER A 59 3.04 7.22 -4.99
N HIS A 60 4.27 6.70 -4.85
CA HIS A 60 5.00 6.04 -5.92
C HIS A 60 6.10 5.12 -5.39
N HIS A 61 5.74 3.90 -5.02
CA HIS A 61 6.69 2.84 -4.72
C HIS A 61 7.00 2.05 -5.99
N ASP A 62 8.19 2.22 -6.54
CA ASP A 62 8.63 1.50 -7.75
C ASP A 62 8.74 -0.01 -7.49
N LEU A 63 8.11 -0.82 -8.34
CA LEU A 63 8.21 -2.27 -8.29
C LEU A 63 9.16 -2.75 -9.39
N ARG A 64 9.99 -3.74 -9.06
CA ARG A 64 10.96 -4.31 -10.01
C ARG A 64 10.29 -5.28 -10.98
N SER A 65 9.19 -5.89 -10.53
CA SER A 65 8.43 -6.84 -11.31
C SER A 65 7.80 -6.22 -12.57
N HIS A 66 7.74 -7.05 -13.62
CA HIS A 66 6.99 -6.80 -14.86
C HIS A 66 5.78 -7.75 -15.01
N TYR A 67 5.44 -8.50 -13.96
CA TYR A 67 4.33 -9.46 -13.91
C TYR A 67 3.53 -9.32 -12.61
N ILE A 68 2.19 -9.28 -12.69
CA ILE A 68 1.34 -8.88 -11.55
C ILE A 68 1.48 -9.77 -10.30
N PRO A 69 1.59 -11.12 -10.38
CA PRO A 69 1.82 -11.95 -9.20
C PRO A 69 3.15 -11.66 -8.49
N ASN A 70 4.21 -11.36 -9.25
CA ASN A 70 5.51 -11.00 -8.66
C ASN A 70 5.45 -9.60 -8.01
N ALA A 71 4.70 -8.67 -8.62
CA ALA A 71 4.45 -7.35 -8.04
C ALA A 71 3.68 -7.44 -6.71
N ARG A 72 2.72 -8.38 -6.62
CA ARG A 72 2.03 -8.71 -5.36
C ARG A 72 3.00 -9.20 -4.29
N MET A 73 3.88 -10.14 -4.63
CA MET A 73 4.89 -10.67 -3.70
C MET A 73 5.84 -9.57 -3.20
N GLU A 74 6.27 -8.66 -4.08
CA GLU A 74 7.08 -7.51 -3.68
C GLU A 74 6.35 -6.59 -2.70
N CYS A 75 5.06 -6.28 -2.96
CA CYS A 75 4.24 -5.49 -2.03
C CYS A 75 4.05 -6.19 -0.68
N GLU A 76 3.83 -7.50 -0.68
CA GLU A 76 3.71 -8.30 0.54
C GLU A 76 5.03 -8.32 1.33
N SER A 77 6.17 -8.50 0.66
CA SER A 77 7.49 -8.44 1.29
C SER A 77 7.74 -7.06 1.90
N HIS A 78 7.52 -6.00 1.12
CA HIS A 78 7.63 -4.62 1.59
C HIS A 78 6.77 -4.39 2.83
N TRP A 79 5.52 -4.86 2.83
CA TRP A 79 4.65 -4.72 3.98
C TRP A 79 5.19 -5.48 5.21
N LYS A 80 5.65 -6.72 5.04
CA LYS A 80 6.22 -7.52 6.14
C LYS A 80 7.45 -6.84 6.74
N ASP A 81 8.37 -6.36 5.90
CA ASP A 81 9.63 -5.77 6.32
C ASP A 81 9.44 -4.46 7.10
N ASN A 82 8.46 -3.65 6.72
CA ASN A 82 8.24 -2.33 7.32
C ASN A 82 7.23 -2.33 8.47
N TYR A 83 6.25 -3.24 8.45
CA TYR A 83 5.11 -3.16 9.36
C TYR A 83 4.87 -4.44 10.17
N LEU A 84 5.33 -5.62 9.73
CA LEU A 84 5.17 -6.82 10.56
C LEU A 84 6.19 -6.87 11.72
N ALA A 85 7.27 -6.09 11.65
CA ALA A 85 8.39 -6.10 12.59
C ALA A 85 8.18 -5.33 13.92
N VAL A 86 6.95 -5.06 14.36
CA VAL A 86 6.67 -4.50 15.71
C VAL A 86 6.52 -5.63 16.75
N LYS A 87 7.41 -6.63 16.72
CA LYS A 87 7.38 -7.77 17.67
C LYS A 87 8.71 -8.08 18.36
N LEU A 88 9.66 -7.13 18.37
CA LEU A 88 10.93 -7.29 19.08
C LEU A 88 11.31 -6.00 19.84
N LEU A 89 10.48 -5.56 20.78
CA LEU A 89 10.90 -4.78 21.96
C LEU A 89 10.01 -5.15 23.14
#